data_AF-A0A7C2WMR5-F1
#
_entry.id   AF-A0A7C2WMR5-F1
#
_cell.length_a   1.000
_cell.length_b   1.000
_cell.length_c   1.000
_cell.angle_alpha   90.00
_cell.angle_beta   90.00
_cell.angle_gamma   90.00
#
_symmetry.space_group_name_H-M   'P 1'
#
loop_
_entity.id
_entity.type
_entity.pdbx_description
1 polymer ?
#
loop_
_entity_poly.entity_id
_entity_poly.type
_entity_poly.pdbx_seq_one_letter_code
_entity_poly.pdbx_strand_id
1 'polypeptide(L)' 'MSLDQNIVEVVNSHLVEEFELEPESLHPDAHLVDDLGMDSLDLVDMVLVLQNAFGVKLR' A
#
# COMPACT_ATOMS: atom_id res chain seq x y z
N MET A 1 -7.15 -19.07 -0.80
CA MET A 1 -6.44 -17.78 -0.92
C MET A 1 -5.15 -17.94 -0.14
N SER A 2 -3.99 -17.68 -0.75
CA SER A 2 -2.71 -17.69 -0.03
C SER A 2 -2.58 -16.43 0.84
N LEU A 3 -1.71 -16.47 1.85
CA LEU A 3 -1.42 -15.31 2.70
C LEU A 3 -0.94 -14.11 1.87
N ASP A 4 -0.12 -14.37 0.86
CA ASP A 4 0.45 -13.33 -0.01
C ASP A 4 -0.63 -12.59 -0.81
N GLN A 5 -1.65 -13.30 -1.28
CA GLN A 5 -2.78 -12.69 -2.00
C GLN A 5 -3.60 -11.79 -1.08
N ASN A 6 -3.78 -12.18 0.18
CA ASN A 6 -4.50 -11.37 1.15
C ASN A 6 -3.73 -10.09 1.49
N ILE A 7 -2.40 -10.16 1.55
CA ILE A 7 -1.56 -8.97 1.79
C ILE A 7 -1.71 -7.95 0.65
N VAL A 8 -1.59 -8.41 -0.60
CA VAL A 8 -1.69 -7.54 -1.78
C VAL A 8 -3.08 -6.91 -1.88
N GLU A 9 -4.14 -7.68 -1.59
CA GLU A 9 -5.52 -7.18 -1.66
C GLU A 9 -5.78 -6.07 -0.62
N VAL A 10 -5.29 -6.25 0.61
CA VAL A 10 -5.39 -5.22 1.66
C VAL A 10 -4.58 -3.98 1.28
N VAL A 11 -3.32 -4.14 0.84
CA VAL A 11 -2.47 -3.02 0.41
C VAL A 11 -3.14 -2.25 -0.73
N ASN A 12 -3.54 -2.94 -1.80
CA ASN A 12 -4.14 -2.31 -2.96
C ASN A 12 -5.46 -1.61 -2.61
N SER A 13 -6.29 -2.20 -1.74
CA SER A 13 -7.54 -1.55 -1.31
C SER A 13 -7.27 -0.19 -0.63
N HIS A 14 -6.29 -0.10 0.26
CA HIS A 14 -5.94 1.16 0.92
C HIS A 14 -5.28 2.13 -0.04
N LEU A 15 -4.45 1.65 -0.97
CA LEU A 15 -3.87 2.51 -2.01
C LEU A 15 -4.94 3.17 -2.89
N VAL A 16 -6.00 2.45 -3.25
CA VAL A 16 -7.11 3.01 -4.02
C VAL A 16 -7.98 3.95 -3.17
N GLU A 17 -8.31 3.56 -1.93
CA GLU A 17 -9.27 4.28 -1.09
C GLU A 17 -8.67 5.51 -0.39
N GLU A 18 -7.48 5.37 0.20
CA GLU A 18 -6.84 6.43 1.00
C GLU A 18 -5.98 7.38 0.16
N PHE A 19 -5.40 6.89 -0.94
CA PHE A 19 -4.49 7.66 -1.81
C PHE A 19 -5.11 8.03 -3.16
N GLU A 20 -6.40 7.76 -3.36
CA GLU A 20 -7.15 8.05 -4.60
C GLU A 20 -6.46 7.51 -5.88
N LEU A 21 -5.71 6.42 -5.74
CA LEU A 21 -4.97 5.83 -6.87
C LEU A 21 -5.90 4.99 -7.75
N GLU A 22 -5.65 5.02 -9.06
CA GLU A 22 -6.39 4.15 -9.96
C GLU A 22 -5.92 2.69 -9.81
N PRO A 23 -6.83 1.70 -9.75
CA PRO A 23 -6.46 0.29 -9.65
C PRO A 23 -5.54 -0.17 -10.78
N GLU A 24 -5.63 0.49 -11.94
CA GLU A 24 -4.85 0.20 -13.14
C GLU A 24 -3.38 0.64 -13.01
N SER A 25 -3.07 1.61 -12.14
CA SER A 25 -1.69 2.03 -11.86
C SER A 25 -1.00 1.12 -10.83
N LEU A 26 -1.78 0.32 -10.09
CA LEU A 26 -1.26 -0.58 -9.07
C LEU A 26 -0.71 -1.86 -9.69
N HIS A 27 0.62 -1.90 -9.84
CA HIS A 27 1.36 -3.06 -10.30
C HIS A 27 2.49 -3.40 -9.32
N PRO A 28 2.90 -4.67 -9.19
CA PRO A 28 3.94 -5.08 -8.24
C PRO A 28 5.29 -4.39 -8.47
N ASP A 29 5.52 -3.95 -9.70
CA ASP A 29 6.76 -3.29 -10.13
C ASP A 29 6.66 -1.75 -10.08
N ALA A 30 5.53 -1.19 -9.61
CA ALA A 30 5.32 0.25 -9.51
C ALA A 30 6.30 0.89 -8.53
N HIS A 31 6.88 2.01 -8.92
CA HIS A 31 7.62 2.84 -7.99
C HIS A 31 6.66 3.78 -7.23
N LEU A 32 6.58 3.62 -5.91
CA LEU A 32 5.61 4.37 -5.07
C LEU A 32 5.74 5.89 -5.25
N VAL A 33 6.96 6.42 -5.30
CA VAL A 33 7.17 7.88 -5.44
C VAL A 33 7.02 8.32 -6.90
N ASP A 34 7.81 7.76 -7.80
CA ASP A 34 7.88 8.20 -9.20
C ASP A 34 6.64 7.86 -10.04
N ASP A 35 6.01 6.70 -9.81
CA ASP A 35 4.87 6.24 -10.62
C ASP A 35 3.52 6.52 -9.94
N LEU A 36 3.45 6.40 -8.61
CA LEU A 36 2.20 6.63 -7.86
C LEU A 36 2.14 8.03 -7.23
N GLY A 37 3.20 8.85 -7.37
CA GLY A 37 3.20 10.22 -6.88
C GLY A 37 3.18 10.34 -5.35
N MET A 38 3.49 9.26 -4.64
CA MET A 38 3.37 9.16 -3.20
C MET A 38 4.43 10.01 -2.51
N ASP A 39 4.01 10.87 -1.58
CA ASP A 39 4.93 11.74 -0.85
C ASP A 39 5.50 11.06 0.41
N SER A 40 6.36 11.78 1.14
CA SER A 40 6.99 11.23 2.34
C SER A 40 6.02 10.95 3.50
N LEU A 41 4.91 11.71 3.59
CA LEU A 41 3.88 11.51 4.60
C LEU A 41 3.01 10.31 4.23
N ASP A 42 2.67 10.19 2.96
CA ASP A 42 1.89 9.07 2.43
C ASP A 42 2.57 7.72 2.70
N LEU A 43 3.90 7.65 2.53
CA LEU A 43 4.69 6.46 2.85
C LEU A 43 4.64 6.11 4.35
N VAL A 44 4.61 7.11 5.23
CA VAL A 44 4.50 6.91 6.68
C VAL A 44 3.12 6.36 7.03
N ASP A 45 2.07 6.90 6.41
CA ASP A 45 0.69 6.45 6.64
C ASP A 45 0.47 5.02 6.10
N MET A 46 1.00 4.70 4.91
CA MET A 46 1.00 3.34 4.37
C MET A 46 1.68 2.36 5.36
N VAL A 47 2.84 2.72 5.91
CA VAL A 47 3.54 1.89 6.90
C VAL A 47 2.73 1.73 8.18
N LEU A 48 2.00 2.74 8.64
CA LEU A 48 1.13 2.66 9.81
C LEU A 48 -0.06 1.72 9.59
N VAL A 49 -0.70 1.85 8.43
CA VAL A 49 -1.80 0.98 7.98
C VAL A 49 -1.36 -0.48 7.97
N LEU A 50 -0.22 -0.79 7.35
CA LEU A 50 0.26 -2.17 7.24
C LEU A 50 0.63 -2.75 8.61
N GLN A 51 1.23 -1.93 9.48
CA GLN A 51 1.50 -2.34 10.86
C GLN A 51 0.22 -2.68 11.62
N ASN A 52 -0.85 -1.91 11.44
CA ASN A 52 -2.14 -2.17 12.06
C ASN A 52 -2.82 -3.42 11.47
N ALA A 53 -2.84 -3.54 10.14
CA ALA A 53 -3.48 -4.64 9.42
C ALA A 53 -2.84 -6.01 9.73
N PHE A 54 -1.50 -6.05 9.83
CA PHE A 54 -0.76 -7.29 10.07
C PHE A 54 -0.28 -7.46 11.52
N GLY A 55 -0.55 -6.49 12.40
CA GLY A 55 -0.11 -6.53 13.80
C GLY A 55 1.41 -6.54 13.97
N VAL A 56 2.16 -6.12 12.96
CA VAL A 56 3.63 -6.06 12.96
C VAL A 56 4.10 -4.66 13.33
N LYS A 57 5.30 -4.57 13.92
CA LYS A 57 5.99 -3.29 14.13
C LYS A 57 7.23 -3.25 13.26
N LEU A 58 7.31 -2.29 12.34
CA LEU A 58 8.57 -1.98 11.65
C LEU A 58 9.50 -1.28 12.65
N ARG A 59 10.76 -1.73 12.75
CA ARG A 59 11.80 -1.18 13.61
C ARG A 59 13.04 -0.82 12.81
#